data_AF-A0A0F9QJI5-F1
#
_entry.id   AF-A0A0F9QJI5-F1
#
_cell.length_a   1.000
_cell.length_b   1.000
_cell.length_c   1.000
_cell.angle_alpha   90.00
_cell.angle_beta   90.00
_cell.angle_gamma   90.00
#
_symmetry.space_group_name_H-M   'P 1'
#
loop_
_entity.id
_entity.type
_entity.pdbx_description
1 polymer ?
#
loop_
_entity_poly.entity_id
_entity_poly.type
_entity_poly.pdbx_seq_one_letter_code
_entity_poly.pdbx_strand_id
1 'polypeptide(L)' 'MTEQEFLRRIRVLSEHLVDDYYDGNEIDGDVKAIELLCHNFIEMKEMKEKDIEGNKI' A
#
# COMPACT_ATOMS: atom_id res chain seq x y z
N MET A 1 -3.70 2.58 9.38
CA MET A 1 -4.40 1.89 8.27
C MET A 1 -4.89 0.52 8.75
N THR A 2 -6.07 0.08 8.31
CA THR A 2 -6.53 -1.30 8.51
C THR A 2 -6.22 -2.12 7.26
N GLU A 3 -6.29 -3.45 7.36
CA GLU A 3 -6.11 -4.33 6.20
C GLU A 3 -7.19 -4.10 5.14
N GLN A 4 -8.43 -3.88 5.56
CA GLN A 4 -9.52 -3.52 4.63
C GLN A 4 -9.26 -2.21 3.91
N GLU A 5 -8.75 -1.18 4.59
CA GLU A 5 -8.42 0.09 3.95
C GLU A 5 -7.22 -0.04 3.00
N PHE A 6 -6.23 -0.86 3.33
CA PHE A 6 -5.13 -1.20 2.42
C PHE A 6 -5.66 -1.89 1.15
N LEU A 7 -6.46 -2.95 1.30
CA LEU A 7 -7.05 -3.70 0.19
C LEU A 7 -7.92 -2.83 -0.72
N ARG A 8 -8.68 -1.90 -0.12
CA ARG A 8 -9.49 -0.93 -0.87
C ARG A 8 -8.61 -0.01 -1.72
N ARG A 9 -7.53 0.54 -1.14
CA ARG A 9 -6.65 1.49 -1.83
C ARG A 9 -5.80 0.82 -2.91
N ILE A 10 -5.21 -0.34 -2.61
CA ILE A 10 -4.37 -1.05 -3.58
C ILE A 10 -5.18 -1.47 -4.80
N ARG A 11 -6.45 -1.87 -4.60
CA ARG A 11 -7.37 -2.19 -5.70
C ARG A 11 -7.58 -1.00 -6.62
N VAL A 12 -7.93 0.17 -6.08
CA VAL A 12 -8.14 1.39 -6.89
C VAL A 12 -6.88 1.76 -7.66
N LEU A 13 -5.72 1.78 -6.99
CA LEU A 13 -4.45 2.11 -7.67
C LEU A 13 -4.09 1.09 -8.76
N SER A 14 -4.42 -0.19 -8.54
CA SER A 14 -4.16 -1.25 -9.52
C SER A 14 -5.11 -1.17 -10.71
N GLU A 15 -6.38 -0.81 -10.50
CA GLU A 15 -7.36 -0.56 -11.57
C GLU A 15 -6.90 0.64 -12.44
N HIS A 16 -6.50 1.74 -11.80
CA HIS A 16 -5.94 2.90 -12.50
C HIS A 16 -4.67 2.58 -13.29
N LEU A 17 -3.70 1.87 -12.68
CA LEU A 17 -2.48 1.45 -13.36
C LEU A 17 -2.77 0.62 -14.63
N VAL A 18 -3.77 -0.26 -14.57
CA VAL A 18 -4.17 -1.08 -15.71
C VAL A 18 -4.80 -0.21 -16.80
N ASP A 19 -5.68 0.72 -16.43
CA ASP A 19 -6.29 1.65 -17.38
C ASP A 19 -5.22 2.52 -18.06
N ASP A 20 -4.32 3.13 -17.29
CA ASP A 20 -3.23 3.97 -17.80
C ASP A 20 -2.26 3.19 -18.69
N TYR A 21 -1.98 1.92 -18.35
CA TYR A 21 -1.18 1.04 -19.21
C TYR A 21 -1.84 0.79 -20.57
N TYR A 22 -3.15 0.53 -20.60
CA TYR A 22 -3.86 0.26 -21.85
C TYR A 22 -4.13 1.52 -22.68
N ASP A 23 -4.28 2.67 -22.03
CA ASP A 23 -4.42 3.98 -22.69
C ASP A 23 -3.07 4.51 -23.20
N GLY A 24 -1.95 3.88 -22.83
CA GLY A 24 -0.60 4.29 -23.21
C GLY A 24 -0.13 5.55 -22.47
N ASN A 25 -0.71 5.81 -21.30
CA ASN A 25 -0.31 6.89 -20.40
C ASN A 25 0.98 6.53 -19.65
N GLU A 26 1.59 7.54 -19.03
CA GLU A 26 2.76 7.36 -18.15
C GLU A 26 2.34 6.70 -16.82
N ILE A 27 2.93 5.55 -16.51
CA ILE A 27 2.53 4.73 -15.35
C ILE A 27 3.48 4.82 -14.14
N ASP A 28 4.60 5.55 -14.26
CA ASP A 28 5.63 5.61 -13.21
C ASP A 28 5.07 6.20 -11.90
N GLY A 29 4.12 7.14 -12.02
CA GLY A 29 3.40 7.71 -10.88
C GLY A 29 2.57 6.67 -10.14
N ASP A 30 1.82 5.83 -10.86
CA ASP A 30 0.94 4.82 -10.27
C ASP A 30 1.73 3.69 -9.62
N VAL A 31 2.79 3.22 -10.30
CA VAL A 31 3.71 2.22 -9.75
C VAL A 31 4.29 2.73 -8.42
N LYS A 32 4.78 3.98 -8.40
CA LYS A 32 5.34 4.57 -7.18
C LYS A 32 4.31 4.75 -6.06
N ALA A 33 3.07 5.08 -6.41
CA ALA A 33 1.98 5.18 -5.42
C ALA A 33 1.67 3.81 -4.80
N ILE A 34 1.67 2.74 -5.60
CA ILE A 34 1.48 1.36 -5.16
C ILE A 34 2.63 0.92 -4.24
N GLU A 35 3.88 1.14 -4.65
CA GLU A 35 5.06 0.81 -3.85
C GLU A 35 5.02 1.50 -2.49
N LEU A 36 4.71 2.79 -2.46
CA LEU A 36 4.60 3.56 -1.23
C LEU A 36 3.47 3.07 -0.32
N LEU A 37 2.31 2.70 -0.90
CA LEU A 37 1.21 2.14 -0.13
C LEU A 37 1.59 0.81 0.54
N CYS A 38 2.27 -0.07 -0.19
CA CYS A 38 2.76 -1.36 0.31
C CYS A 38 3.80 -1.16 1.42
N HIS A 39 4.79 -0.29 1.20
CA HIS A 39 5.80 0.04 2.19
C HIS A 39 5.18 0.56 3.49
N ASN A 40 4.28 1.54 3.40
CA ASN A 40 3.60 2.12 4.55
C ASN A 40 2.74 1.08 5.31
N PHE A 41 2.15 0.12 4.61
CA PHE A 41 1.37 -0.94 5.26
C PHE A 41 2.27 -1.89 6.06
N ILE A 42 3.42 -2.28 5.49
CA ILE A 42 4.41 -3.15 6.12
C ILE A 42 5.00 -2.47 7.36
N GLU A 43 5.49 -1.24 7.22
CA GLU A 43 6.08 -0.50 8.36
C GLU A 43 5.10 -0.38 9.53
N MET A 44 3.84 -0.08 9.24
CA MET A 44 2.82 0.01 10.28
C MET A 44 2.54 -1.34 10.96
N LYS A 45 2.60 -2.46 10.23
CA LYS A 45 2.43 -3.80 10.82
C LYS A 45 3.62 -4.11 11.75
N GLU A 46 4.84 -3.84 11.30
CA GLU A 46 6.05 -4.03 12.11
C GLU A 46 6.07 -3.15 13.37
N MET A 47 5.63 -1.89 13.27
CA MET A 47 5.50 -1.00 14.44
C MET A 47 4.52 -1.56 15.47
N LYS A 48 3.36 -2.07 15.01
CA LYS A 48 2.37 -2.69 15.91
C LYS A 48 2.91 -3.94 16.60
N GLU A 49 3.68 -4.76 15.89
CA GLU A 49 4.29 -5.96 16.47
C GLU A 49 5.32 -5.59 17.56
N LYS A 50 6.17 -4.58 17.30
CA LYS A 50 7.12 -4.06 18.29
C LYS A 50 6.45 -3.47 19.52
N ASP A 51 5.35 -2.73 19.35
CA ASP A 51 4.57 -2.18 20.47
C ASP A 51 3.95 -3.29 21.35
N ILE A 52 3.56 -4.42 20.75
CA ILE A 52 3.04 -5.59 21.48
C ILE A 52 4.16 -6.30 22.24
N GLU A 53 5.36 -6.40 21.68
CA GLU A 53 6.52 -7.01 22.36
C GLU A 53 7.05 -6.14 23.50
N GLY A 54 7.12 -4.82 23.30
CA GLY A 54 7.57 -3.87 24.33
C GLY A 54 6.65 -3.76 25.55
N ASN A 55 5.35 -4.05 25.38
CA ASN A 55 4.35 -4.02 26.46
C ASN A 55 4.20 -5.36 27.23
N LYS A 56 4.96 -6.40 26.88
CA LYS A 56 4.93 -7.72 27.56
C LYS A 56 5.90 -7.83 28.75
N ILE A 57 6.40 -6.71 29.28
CA ILE A 57 7.41 -6.66 30.36
C ILE A 57 6.82 -6.02 31.62
#